data_AF-A0A7W6CWA3-F1
#
_entry.id   AF-A0A7W6CWA3-F1
#
_cell.length_a   1.000
_cell.length_b   1.000
_cell.length_c   1.000
_cell.angle_alpha   90.00
_cell.angle_beta   90.00
_cell.angle_gamma   90.00
#
_symmetry.space_group_name_H-M   'P 1'
#
loop_
_entity.id
_entity.type
_entity.pdbx_description
1 polymer ?
#
loop_
_entity_poly.entity_id
_entity_poly.type
_entity_poly.pdbx_seq_one_letter_code
_entity_poly.pdbx_strand_id
1 'polypeptide(L)' 'MSRSDQRRPSSTSLKGEEIAAYVASLAGDLRELARRNGLTTLAYLLDMARLEAEAEIRAAREAQEDSSVPEIPGE' A
#
# COMPACT_ATOMS: atom_id res chain seq x y z
N MET A 1 -23.52 25.48 11.05
CA MET A 1 -22.26 25.81 10.36
C MET A 1 -21.13 25.19 11.14
N SER A 2 -20.46 24.16 10.60
CA SER A 2 -19.11 23.67 10.95
C SER A 2 -18.87 22.32 10.27
N ARG A 3 -18.58 22.34 8.96
CA ARG A 3 -17.88 21.24 8.27
C ARG A 3 -16.43 21.71 8.16
N SER A 4 -15.59 21.29 9.10
CA SER A 4 -14.16 21.62 9.10
C SER A 4 -13.33 20.46 9.64
N ASP A 5 -13.67 19.25 9.21
CA ASP A 5 -12.81 18.08 9.38
C ASP A 5 -11.90 17.99 8.15
N GLN A 6 -10.92 18.90 8.09
CA GLN A 6 -9.89 18.91 7.05
C GLN A 6 -8.98 17.70 7.29
N ARG A 7 -9.30 16.56 6.68
CA ARG A 7 -8.53 15.32 6.71
C ARG A 7 -7.20 15.50 5.98
N ARG A 8 -6.21 16.10 6.64
CA ARG A 8 -4.82 16.09 6.15
C ARG A 8 -4.38 14.63 6.04
N PRO A 9 -3.73 14.18 4.95
CA PRO A 9 -3.09 12.87 4.96
C PRO A 9 -2.12 12.87 6.13
N SER A 10 -2.38 12.00 7.12
CA SER A 10 -1.51 11.87 8.28
C SER A 10 -0.15 11.39 7.78
N SER A 11 0.94 12.01 8.25
CA SER A 11 2.32 11.60 7.92
C SER A 11 2.58 10.10 8.14
N THR A 12 1.79 9.48 9.01
CA THR A 12 1.72 8.04 9.23
C THR A 12 1.31 7.24 8.00
N SER A 13 0.42 7.75 7.15
CA SER A 13 -0.03 7.07 5.92
C SER A 13 1.07 7.01 4.86
N LEU A 14 1.86 8.08 4.71
CA LEU A 14 3.02 8.11 3.81
C LEU A 14 4.09 7.12 4.29
N LYS A 15 4.35 7.08 5.60
CA LYS A 15 5.25 6.10 6.21
C LYS A 15 4.76 4.66 6.01
N GLY A 16 3.44 4.44 6.05
CA GLY A 16 2.84 3.14 5.76
C GLY A 16 3.08 2.69 4.33
N GLU A 17 2.90 3.58 3.35
CA GLU A 17 3.17 3.30 1.93
C GLU A 17 4.65 2.96 1.70
N GLU A 18 5.57 3.72 2.31
CA GLU A 18 7.02 3.46 2.23
C GLU A 18 7.40 2.09 2.82
N ILE A 19 6.82 1.73 3.97
CA ILE A 19 7.04 0.41 4.60
C ILE A 19 6.49 -0.69 3.71
N ALA A 20 5.28 -0.54 3.18
CA ALA A 20 4.66 -1.53 2.30
C ALA A 20 5.48 -1.71 1.02
N ALA A 21 5.99 -0.63 0.42
CA ALA A 21 6.85 -0.70 -0.75
C ALA A 21 8.17 -1.44 -0.46
N TYR A 22 8.77 -1.19 0.71
CA TYR A 22 9.96 -1.91 1.16
C TYR A 22 9.69 -3.41 1.34
N VAL A 23 8.57 -3.77 2.00
CA VAL A 23 8.18 -5.17 2.20
C VAL A 23 7.94 -5.87 0.87
N ALA A 24 7.24 -5.23 -0.08
CA ALA A 24 7.00 -5.78 -1.41
C ALA A 24 8.31 -6.10 -2.15
N SER A 25 9.27 -5.16 -2.12
CA SER A 25 10.59 -5.35 -2.72
C SER A 25 11.34 -6.51 -2.07
N LEU A 26 11.48 -6.49 -0.74
CA LEU A 26 12.23 -7.50 0.00
C LEU A 26 11.63 -8.91 -0.17
N ALA A 27 10.31 -9.02 -0.14
CA ALA A 27 9.60 -10.28 -0.38
C ALA A 27 9.85 -10.81 -1.80
N GLY A 28 9.93 -9.93 -2.80
CA GLY A 28 10.30 -10.28 -4.18
C GLY A 28 11.71 -10.88 -4.27
N ASP A 29 12.70 -10.25 -3.66
CA ASP A 29 14.08 -10.72 -3.66
C ASP A 29 14.23 -12.08 -2.95
N LEU A 30 13.61 -12.22 -1.77
CA LEU A 30 13.62 -13.47 -1.01
C LEU A 30 12.89 -14.59 -1.74
N ARG A 31 11.79 -14.29 -2.44
CA ARG A 31 11.06 -15.28 -3.24
C ARG A 31 11.95 -15.87 -4.32
N GLU A 32 12.71 -15.04 -5.01
CA GLU A 32 13.64 -15.49 -6.05
C GLU A 32 14.73 -16.41 -5.46
N LEU A 33 15.28 -16.07 -4.30
CA LEU A 33 16.22 -16.94 -3.57
C LEU A 33 15.55 -18.26 -3.15
N ALA A 34 14.33 -18.23 -2.64
CA ALA A 34 13.59 -19.42 -2.24
C ALA A 34 13.33 -20.36 -3.43
N ARG A 35 12.96 -19.82 -4.60
CA ARG A 35 12.77 -20.61 -5.84
C ARG A 35 14.06 -21.28 -6.29
N ARG A 36 15.18 -20.55 -6.27
CA ARG A 36 16.51 -21.09 -6.64
C ARG A 36 16.98 -22.23 -5.74
N ASN A 37 16.54 -22.26 -4.49
CA ASN A 37 16.89 -23.28 -3.51
C ASN A 37 15.81 -24.37 -3.34
N GLY A 38 14.78 -24.42 -4.19
CA GLY A 38 13.73 -25.43 -4.12
C GLY A 38 12.77 -25.30 -2.93
N LEU A 39 12.77 -24.15 -2.25
CA LEU A 39 11.90 -23.87 -1.10
C LEU A 39 10.52 -23.38 -1.58
N THR A 40 9.79 -24.24 -2.29
CA THR A 40 8.56 -23.88 -3.01
C THR A 40 7.48 -23.25 -2.12
N THR A 41 7.20 -23.83 -0.95
CA THR A 41 6.20 -23.28 -0.02
C THR A 41 6.61 -21.90 0.49
N LEU A 42 7.89 -21.69 0.78
CA LEU A 42 8.40 -20.39 1.22
C LEU A 42 8.29 -19.35 0.10
N ALA A 43 8.64 -19.72 -1.14
CA ALA A 43 8.49 -18.85 -2.30
C ALA A 43 7.03 -18.43 -2.51
N TYR A 44 6.08 -19.34 -2.30
CA TYR A 44 4.65 -19.04 -2.37
C TYR A 44 4.23 -18.03 -1.28
N LEU A 45 4.63 -18.25 -0.03
CA LEU A 45 4.31 -17.33 1.08
C LEU A 45 4.90 -15.94 0.85
N LEU A 46 6.11 -15.85 0.30
CA LEU A 46 6.75 -14.58 -0.04
C LEU A 46 6.04 -13.87 -1.20
N ASP A 47 5.50 -14.62 -2.17
CA ASP A 47 4.66 -14.05 -3.22
C ASP A 47 3.36 -13.46 -2.65
N MET A 48 2.73 -14.18 -1.72
CA MET A 48 1.53 -13.69 -1.02
C MET A 48 1.84 -12.42 -0.22
N ALA A 49 2.90 -12.43 0.58
CA ALA A 49 3.31 -11.26 1.36
C ALA A 49 3.59 -10.02 0.47
N ARG A 50 4.20 -10.24 -0.69
CA ARG A 50 4.41 -9.18 -1.68
C ARG A 50 3.08 -8.63 -2.21
N LEU A 51 2.16 -9.50 -2.63
CA LEU A 51 0.87 -9.08 -3.18
C LEU A 51 0.03 -8.29 -2.16
N GLU A 52 0.05 -8.70 -0.89
CA GLU A 52 -0.63 -7.98 0.19
C GLU A 52 -0.02 -6.59 0.42
N ALA A 53 1.32 -6.49 0.46
CA ALA A 53 1.98 -5.20 0.59
C ALA A 53 1.69 -4.25 -0.60
N GLU A 54 1.65 -4.78 -1.83
CA GLU A 54 1.24 -4.01 -3.00
C GLU A 54 -0.25 -3.61 -2.93
N ALA A 55 -1.12 -4.42 -2.31
CA ALA A 55 -2.53 -4.09 -2.12
C ALA A 55 -2.73 -2.94 -1.12
N GLU A 56 -1.98 -2.92 -0.03
CA GLU A 56 -1.98 -1.81 0.95
C GLU A 56 -1.58 -0.47 0.30
N ILE A 57 -0.59 -0.47 -0.59
CA ILE A 57 -0.18 0.73 -1.34
C ILE A 57 -1.34 1.25 -2.22
N ARG A 58 -2.03 0.34 -2.93
CA ARG A 58 -3.18 0.71 -3.77
C ARG A 58 -4.32 1.28 -2.93
N ALA A 59 -4.68 0.60 -1.84
CA ALA A 59 -5.72 1.04 -0.92
C ALA A 59 -5.40 2.42 -0.30
N ALA A 60 -4.14 2.67 0.06
CA ALA A 60 -3.70 3.96 0.59
C ALA A 60 -3.82 5.10 -0.44
N ARG A 61 -3.58 4.83 -1.72
CA ARG A 61 -3.73 5.80 -2.82
C ARG A 61 -5.20 6.08 -3.14
N GLU A 62 -6.02 5.04 -3.23
CA GLU A 62 -7.47 5.17 -3.44
C GLU A 62 -8.11 6.02 -2.34
N ALA A 63 -7.69 5.82 -1.08
CA ALA A 63 -8.14 6.63 0.05
C ALA A 63 -7.69 8.11 0.00
N GLN A 64 -6.61 8.44 -0.74
CA GLN A 64 -6.18 9.83 -0.99
C GLN A 64 -6.94 10.48 -2.17
N GLU A 65 -7.26 9.71 -3.20
CA GLU A 65 -8.01 10.22 -4.37
C GLU A 65 -9.45 10.62 -4.01
N ASP A 66 -10.13 9.83 -3.17
CA ASP A 66 -11.49 10.12 -2.70
C ASP A 66 -11.56 11.39 -1.81
N SER A 67 -10.42 11.81 -1.26
CA SER A 67 -10.28 13.07 -0.51
C SER A 67 -10.07 14.30 -1.42
N SER A 68 -9.87 14.13 -2.72
CA SER A 68 -9.37 15.19 -3.62
C SER A 68 -10.42 15.76 -4.58
N VAL A 69 -11.65 15.23 -4.59
CA VAL A 69 -12.75 15.76 -5.42
C VAL A 69 -13.37 17.00 -4.73
N PRO A 70 -13.31 18.21 -5.33
CA PRO A 70 -13.98 19.37 -4.77
C PRO A 70 -15.49 19.25 -5.03
N GLU A 71 -16.32 19.41 -3.98
CA GLU A 71 -17.75 19.71 -4.15
C GLU A 71 -17.85 20.96 -5.05
N ILE A 72 -18.28 20.80 -6.30
CA ILE A 72 -18.67 21.93 -7.14
C ILE A 72 -19.97 22.46 -6.53
N PRO A 73 -20.00 23.70 -5.99
CA PRO A 73 -21.24 24.28 -5.51
C PRO A 73 -22.13 24.49 -6.73
N GLY A 74 -23.29 23.83 -6.72
CA GLY A 74 -24.38 24.11 -7.66
C GLY A 74 -24.86 25.55 -7.53
N GLU A 75 -25.28 26.06 -8.68
CA GLU A 75 -25.71 27.43 -9.03
C GLU A 75 -26.69 28.12 -8.07
#